data_AF-S2DVP2-F1
#
_entry.id   AF-S2DVP2-F1
#
_cell.length_a   1.000
_cell.length_b   1.000
_cell.length_c   1.000
_cell.angle_alpha   90.00
_cell.angle_beta   90.00
_cell.angle_gamma   90.00
#
_symmetry.space_group_name_H-M   'P 1'
#
loop_
_entity.id
_entity.type
_entity.pdbx_description
1 polymer ?
#
loop_
_entity_poly.entity_id
_entity_poly.type
_entity_poly.pdbx_seq_one_letter_code
_entity_poly.pdbx_strand_id
1 'polypeptide(L)' 'MDKSKKVNLELDLEENQVRFTITDEGTGFDYINLSDPTAPENLEKSGGRGIYIMKHLSDEVKFEDEGRKTILTFYM' A
#
# COMPACT_ATOMS: atom_id res chain seq x y z
N MET A 1 -0.58 -15.57 -13.50
CA MET A 1 0.39 -14.68 -12.83
C MET A 1 1.78 -15.06 -13.29
N ASP A 2 2.55 -14.08 -13.73
CA ASP A 2 3.94 -14.29 -14.13
C ASP A 2 4.83 -14.36 -12.89
N LYS A 3 5.54 -15.49 -12.72
CA LYS A 3 6.39 -15.76 -11.56
C LYS A 3 7.78 -15.13 -11.67
N SER A 4 8.15 -14.61 -12.84
CA SER A 4 9.41 -13.91 -13.03
C SER A 4 9.41 -12.48 -12.49
N LYS A 5 8.20 -11.92 -12.30
CA LYS A 5 8.00 -10.58 -11.75
C LYS A 5 8.59 -10.46 -10.35
N LYS A 6 9.20 -9.31 -10.09
CA LYS A 6 9.82 -9.00 -8.80
C LYS A 6 9.04 -7.94 -8.04
N VAL A 7 9.24 -7.95 -6.73
CA VAL A 7 8.85 -6.88 -5.82
C VAL A 7 10.14 -6.32 -5.24
N ASN A 8 10.35 -5.02 -5.40
CA ASN A 8 11.46 -4.30 -4.80
C ASN A 8 11.02 -3.73 -3.45
N LEU A 9 11.84 -3.94 -2.43
CA LEU A 9 11.60 -3.48 -1.07
C LEU A 9 12.79 -2.61 -0.65
N GLU A 10 12.50 -1.39 -0.22
CA GLU A 10 13.48 -0.44 0.29
C GLU A 10 13.06 0.01 1.69
N LEU A 11 14.04 0.22 2.56
CA LEU A 11 13.86 0.69 3.93
C LEU A 11 14.83 1.84 4.18
N ASP A 12 14.28 3.02 4.43
CA ASP A 12 15.03 4.20 4.84
C ASP A 12 14.79 4.45 6.33
N LEU A 13 15.86 4.47 7.11
CA LEU A 13 15.84 4.85 8.51
C LEU A 13 16.48 6.23 8.65
N GLU A 14 15.70 7.19 9.10
CA GLU A 14 16.14 8.54 9.42
C GLU A 14 15.96 8.78 10.93
N GLU A 15 16.52 9.88 11.47
CA GLU A 15 16.51 10.14 12.92
C GLU A 15 15.10 10.22 13.54
N ASN A 16 14.08 10.62 12.77
CA ASN A 16 12.71 10.83 13.27
C ASN A 16 11.64 10.07 12.47
N GLN A 17 12.06 9.20 11.54
CA GLN A 17 11.09 8.41 10.75
C GLN A 17 11.69 7.14 10.20
N VAL A 18 10.82 6.16 9.96
CA VAL A 18 11.08 4.95 9.21
C VAL A 18 10.19 4.96 7.97
N ARG A 19 10.79 4.79 6.79
CA ARG A 19 10.08 4.75 5.52
C ARG A 19 10.28 3.41 4.84
N PHE A 20 9.17 2.77 4.46
CA PHE A 20 9.17 1.58 3.64
C PHE A 20 8.69 1.93 2.24
N THR A 21 9.45 1.56 1.21
CA THR A 21 9.02 1.68 -0.18
C THR A 21 8.90 0.30 -0.80
N ILE A 22 7.71 -0.02 -1.31
CA ILE A 22 7.38 -1.28 -1.96
C ILE A 22 7.03 -0.97 -3.40
N THR A 23 7.76 -1.55 -4.36
CA THR A 23 7.49 -1.38 -5.80
C THR A 23 7.29 -2.72 -6.49
N ASP A 24 6.18 -2.91 -7.20
CA ASP A 24 5.89 -4.14 -7.96
C ASP A 24 5.85 -3.90 -9.49
N GLU A 25 5.99 -4.98 -10.26
CA GLU A 25 5.98 -4.95 -11.73
C GLU A 25 4.59 -5.24 -12.34
N GLY A 26 3.53 -4.92 -11.59
CA GLY A 26 2.14 -5.01 -12.02
C GLY A 26 1.73 -3.88 -12.96
N THR A 27 0.43 -3.81 -13.23
CA THR A 27 -0.20 -2.72 -13.99
C THR A 27 -0.68 -1.59 -13.09
N GLY A 28 -0.36 -1.63 -11.80
CA GLY A 28 -0.87 -0.69 -10.81
C GLY A 28 -2.32 -0.93 -10.41
N PHE A 29 -2.89 -0.01 -9.63
CA PHE A 29 -4.27 -0.04 -9.17
C PHE A 29 -4.82 1.38 -8.95
N ASP A 30 -6.15 1.52 -9.06
CA ASP A 30 -6.83 2.77 -8.74
C ASP A 30 -6.92 2.92 -7.21
N TYR A 31 -6.06 3.77 -6.65
CA TYR A 31 -6.05 4.13 -5.23
C TYR A 31 -6.92 5.35 -4.90
N ILE A 32 -7.56 5.95 -5.91
CA ILE A 32 -8.44 7.12 -5.77
C ILE A 32 -9.87 6.64 -5.50
N ASN A 33 -10.36 5.67 -6.29
CA ASN A 33 -11.73 5.16 -6.18
C ASN A 33 -11.78 3.82 -5.43
N LEU A 34 -11.66 3.89 -4.10
CA LEU A 34 -11.64 2.71 -3.26
C LEU A 34 -12.99 2.47 -2.58
N SER A 35 -13.49 1.24 -2.66
CA SER A 35 -14.64 0.79 -1.86
C SER A 35 -14.26 0.73 -0.38
N ASP A 36 -15.11 1.24 0.50
CA ASP A 36 -14.92 1.15 1.95
C ASP A 36 -15.04 -0.32 2.42
N PRO A 37 -13.95 -0.97 2.87
CA PRO A 37 -14.00 -2.36 3.28
C PRO A 37 -14.74 -2.58 4.61
N THR A 38 -15.10 -1.51 5.33
CA THR A 38 -15.88 -1.58 6.58
C THR A 38 -17.38 -1.45 6.36
N ALA A 39 -17.81 -1.10 5.14
CA ALA A 39 -19.22 -1.04 4.79
C ALA A 39 -19.87 -2.45 4.88
N PRO A 40 -21.13 -2.58 5.36
CA PRO A 40 -21.79 -3.86 5.57
C PRO A 40 -21.75 -4.80 4.36
N GLU A 41 -21.93 -4.26 3.16
CA GLU A 41 -21.90 -4.99 1.89
C GLU A 41 -20.50 -5.52 1.50
N ASN A 42 -19.44 -5.01 2.12
CA ASN A 42 -18.06 -5.42 1.85
C ASN A 42 -17.49 -6.34 2.95
N LEU A 43 -18.20 -6.56 4.06
CA LEU A 43 -17.71 -7.36 5.20
C LEU A 43 -17.45 -8.82 4.82
N GLU A 44 -18.26 -9.39 3.93
CA GLU A 44 -18.09 -10.76 3.44
C GLU A 44 -17.04 -10.89 2.33
N LYS A 45 -16.50 -9.78 1.80
CA LYS A 45 -15.42 -9.82 0.81
C LYS A 45 -14.14 -10.33 1.46
N SER A 46 -13.51 -11.29 0.81
CA SER A 46 -12.26 -11.92 1.23
C SER A 46 -11.01 -11.07 1.01
N GLY A 47 -11.13 -9.90 0.37
CA GLY A 47 -10.00 -9.04 0.01
C GLY A 47 -10.37 -7.55 -0.03
N GLY A 48 -9.43 -6.71 -0.49
CA GLY A 48 -9.64 -5.26 -0.63
C GLY A 48 -9.36 -4.44 0.63
N ARG A 49 -8.73 -5.04 1.65
CA ARG A 49 -8.48 -4.39 2.95
C ARG A 49 -7.10 -3.75 3.04
N GLY A 50 -6.17 -4.09 2.15
CA GLY A 50 -4.77 -3.68 2.25
C GLY A 50 -4.58 -2.17 2.37
N ILE A 51 -5.20 -1.40 1.48
CA ILE A 51 -5.09 0.07 1.51
C ILE A 51 -5.74 0.67 2.75
N TYR A 52 -6.89 0.12 3.17
CA TYR A 52 -7.52 0.55 4.41
C TYR A 52 -6.59 0.31 5.60
N ILE A 53 -6.00 -0.88 5.71
CA ILE A 53 -5.05 -1.22 6.78
C ILE A 53 -3.84 -0.29 6.74
N MET A 54 -3.23 -0.07 5.57
CA MET A 54 -2.09 0.84 5.43
C MET A 54 -2.46 2.26 5.88
N LYS A 55 -3.58 2.80 5.42
CA LYS A 55 -4.09 4.13 5.83
C LYS A 55 -4.37 4.27 7.32
N HIS A 56 -4.68 3.18 8.02
CA HIS A 56 -5.03 3.21 9.45
C HIS A 56 -3.84 2.89 10.36
N LEU A 57 -2.81 2.20 9.86
CA LEU A 57 -1.68 1.75 10.67
C LEU A 57 -0.41 2.58 10.45
N SER A 58 -0.23 3.23 9.30
CA SER A 58 0.89 4.15 9.08
C SER A 58 0.50 5.61 9.32
N ASP A 59 1.48 6.44 9.63
CA ASP A 59 1.25 7.88 9.80
C ASP A 59 1.03 8.57 8.45
N GLU A 60 1.82 8.18 7.44
CA GLU A 60 1.56 8.55 6.05
C GLU A 60 1.56 7.33 5.14
N VAL A 61 0.76 7.39 4.08
CA VAL A 61 0.82 6.46 2.94
C VAL A 61 0.73 7.25 1.64
N LYS A 62 1.64 6.97 0.70
CA LYS A 62 1.65 7.54 -0.64
C LYS A 62 1.70 6.43 -1.68
N PHE A 63 0.98 6.64 -2.78
CA PHE A 63 0.99 5.77 -3.94
C PHE A 63 1.55 6.56 -5.13
N GLU A 64 2.51 5.97 -5.81
CA GLU A 64 3.19 6.52 -6.98
C GLU A 64 3.19 5.48 -8.10
N ASP A 65 3.61 5.91 -9.29
CA ASP A 65 3.79 5.04 -10.44
C ASP A 65 2.54 4.19 -10.77
N GLU A 66 1.39 4.87 -10.87
CA GLU A 66 0.06 4.26 -11.11
C GLU A 66 -0.35 3.25 -10.02
N GLY A 67 0.18 3.39 -8.80
CA GLY A 67 -0.09 2.50 -7.67
C GLY A 67 0.92 1.36 -7.54
N ARG A 68 1.89 1.25 -8.46
CA ARG A 68 2.93 0.21 -8.40
C ARG A 68 3.96 0.48 -7.32
N LYS A 69 4.11 1.73 -6.90
CA LYS A 69 4.98 2.13 -5.79
C LYS A 69 4.13 2.58 -4.61
N THR A 70 4.28 1.90 -3.48
CA THR A 70 3.66 2.26 -2.20
C THR A 70 4.74 2.69 -1.22
N ILE A 71 4.55 3.86 -0.61
CA ILE A 71 5.46 4.43 0.38
C ILE A 71 4.70 4.54 1.70
N LEU A 72 5.20 3.88 2.75
CA LEU A 72 4.66 3.96 4.11
C LEU A 72 5.66 4.71 4.99
N THR A 73 5.21 5.72 5.72
CA THR A 73 6.04 6.48 6.66
C THR A 73 5.48 6.31 8.06
N PHE A 74 6.40 6.07 9.01
CA PHE A 74 6.13 6.00 10.45
C PHE A 74 7.07 6.98 11.15
N TYR A 75 6.54 7.91 11.92
CA TYR A 75 7.31 8.86 12.71
C TYR A 75 7.68 8.25 14.07
N MET A 76 8.84 8.64 14.60
CA MET A 76 9.34 8.19 15.91
C MET A 76 9.10 9.22 17.02
#